data_AF-A0A364Y9C5-F1
#
_entry.id   AF-A0A364Y9C5-F1
#
_cell.length_a   1.000
_cell.length_b   1.000
_cell.length_c   1.000
_cell.angle_alpha   90.00
_cell.angle_beta   90.00
_cell.angle_gamma   90.00
#
_symmetry.space_group_name_H-M   'P 1'
#
loop_
_entity.id
_entity.type
_entity.pdbx_description
1 polymer ?
#
loop_
_entity_poly.entity_id
_entity_poly.type
_entity_poly.pdbx_seq_one_letter_code
_entity_poly.pdbx_strand_id
1 'polypeptide(L)'
;MSKDVQIPALTLFDQILEVFGALFLLSSIGIPIFFFQKLPAVIPIHFDFAGVPNGTGSKINVLIAPALGAAVYVGIFLVKRYSNRMNYPVPVTDANRATLLKLSLRMMRWIRVIIAIFFTLLVVSMVRVGLGYDERADMFLMIYFLLALIAVVSYYMYQMIQQHKEPEE
;
A
#
# COMPACT_ATOMS: atom_id res chain seq x y z
N MET A 1 -8.48 -34.11 3.16
CA MET A 1 -7.36 -33.89 2.22
C MET A 1 -7.46 -32.45 1.74
N SER A 2 -6.63 -31.55 2.27
CA SER A 2 -6.60 -30.14 1.83
C SER A 2 -6.07 -30.11 0.40
N LYS A 3 -6.95 -29.98 -0.61
CA LYS A 3 -6.50 -29.67 -1.96
C LYS A 3 -5.76 -28.33 -1.87
N ASP A 4 -4.46 -28.32 -2.12
CA ASP A 4 -3.69 -27.09 -2.21
C ASP A 4 -4.36 -26.22 -3.28
N VAL A 5 -4.93 -25.10 -2.84
CA VAL A 5 -5.57 -24.17 -3.77
C VAL A 5 -4.46 -23.50 -4.56
N GLN A 6 -4.38 -23.87 -5.83
CA GLN A 6 -3.40 -23.30 -6.74
C GLN A 6 -3.58 -21.78 -6.80
N ILE A 7 -2.50 -21.04 -6.60
CA ILE A 7 -2.52 -19.58 -6.73
C ILE A 7 -2.94 -19.26 -8.17
N PRO A 8 -4.00 -18.44 -8.39
CA PRO A 8 -4.44 -18.11 -9.73
C PRO A 8 -3.33 -17.40 -10.50
N ALA A 9 -3.21 -17.70 -11.79
CA ALA A 9 -2.30 -16.99 -12.68
C ALA A 9 -2.64 -15.49 -12.71
N LEU A 10 -1.62 -14.64 -12.81
CA LEU A 10 -1.79 -13.21 -12.88
C LEU A 10 -2.44 -12.81 -14.19
N THR A 11 -3.55 -12.09 -14.13
CA THR A 11 -4.10 -11.42 -15.32
C THR A 11 -3.19 -10.25 -15.72
N LEU A 12 -3.28 -9.77 -16.96
CA LEU A 12 -2.57 -8.57 -17.40
C LEU A 12 -2.81 -7.38 -16.46
N PHE A 13 -4.05 -7.21 -16.02
CA PHE A 13 -4.42 -6.18 -15.05
C PHE A 13 -3.68 -6.34 -13.72
N ASP A 14 -3.57 -7.57 -13.21
CA ASP A 14 -2.81 -7.84 -11.98
C ASP A 14 -1.31 -7.55 -12.16
N GLN A 15 -0.75 -7.83 -13.34
CA GLN A 15 0.64 -7.53 -13.65
C GLN A 15 0.90 -6.02 -13.70
N ILE A 16 -0.01 -5.26 -14.32
CA ILE A 16 0.06 -3.79 -14.36
C ILE A 16 0.09 -3.22 -12.94
N LEU A 17 -0.79 -3.70 -12.04
CA LEU A 17 -0.80 -3.26 -10.65
C LEU A 17 0.51 -3.58 -9.92
N GLU A 18 1.09 -4.76 -10.13
CA GLU A 18 2.39 -5.14 -9.54
C GLU A 18 3.52 -4.23 -10.02
N VAL A 19 3.61 -3.99 -11.33
CA VAL A 19 4.62 -3.09 -11.92
C VAL A 19 4.43 -1.67 -11.41
N PHE A 20 3.19 -1.17 -11.42
CA PHE A 20 2.89 0.18 -10.96
C PHE A 20 3.24 0.38 -9.49
N GLY A 21 2.83 -0.56 -8.62
CA GLY A 21 3.20 -0.51 -7.21
C GLY A 21 4.71 -0.59 -6.98
N ALA A 22 5.43 -1.41 -7.77
CA ALA A 22 6.89 -1.50 -7.68
C ALA A 22 7.57 -0.20 -8.12
N LEU A 23 7.10 0.45 -9.18
CA LEU A 23 7.62 1.74 -9.64
C LEU A 23 7.46 2.83 -8.59
N PHE A 24 6.29 2.91 -7.93
CA PHE A 24 6.10 3.84 -6.81
C PHE A 24 7.01 3.49 -5.64
N LEU A 25 7.12 2.22 -5.26
CA LEU A 25 8.01 1.83 -4.17
C LEU A 25 9.47 2.23 -4.46
N LEU A 26 9.96 1.95 -5.67
CA LEU A 26 11.30 2.34 -6.10
C LEU A 26 11.47 3.87 -6.13
N SER A 27 10.43 4.60 -6.53
CA SER A 27 10.42 6.07 -6.49
C SER A 27 10.52 6.61 -5.07
N SER A 28 9.79 6.02 -4.10
CA SER A 28 9.88 6.42 -2.69
C SER A 28 11.29 6.29 -2.12
N ILE A 29 12.09 5.35 -2.65
CA ILE A 29 13.49 5.13 -2.27
C ILE A 29 14.43 6.04 -3.07
N GLY A 30 14.22 6.16 -4.38
CA GLY A 30 15.10 6.90 -5.28
C GLY A 30 15.08 8.41 -5.07
N ILE A 31 13.90 9.00 -4.82
CA ILE A 31 13.74 10.44 -4.59
C ILE A 31 14.61 10.96 -3.43
N PRO A 32 14.53 10.41 -2.20
CA PRO A 32 15.30 10.94 -1.09
C PRO A 32 16.80 10.73 -1.29
N ILE A 33 17.23 9.64 -1.95
CA ILE A 33 18.63 9.40 -2.31
C ILE A 33 19.11 10.47 -3.31
N PHE A 34 18.33 10.78 -4.33
CA PHE A 34 18.67 11.77 -5.35
C PHE A 34 18.82 13.19 -4.76
N PHE A 35 17.96 13.56 -3.81
CA PHE A 35 18.00 14.88 -3.15
C PHE A 35 18.85 14.92 -1.87
N PHE A 36 19.45 13.79 -1.44
CA PHE A 36 20.06 13.65 -0.12
C PHE A 36 21.15 14.67 0.21
N GLN A 37 21.99 15.00 -0.79
CA GLN A 37 23.07 15.97 -0.64
C GLN A 37 22.58 17.41 -0.56
N LYS A 38 21.40 17.70 -1.11
CA LYS A 38 20.78 19.03 -1.11
C LYS A 38 20.00 19.30 0.17
N LEU A 39 19.57 18.24 0.88
CA LEU A 39 18.84 18.39 2.14
C LEU A 39 19.74 19.00 3.24
N PRO A 40 19.21 19.96 4.02
CA PRO A 40 19.89 20.48 5.20
C PRO A 40 20.10 19.37 6.23
N ALA A 41 21.03 19.55 7.18
CA ALA A 41 21.34 18.53 8.18
C ALA A 41 20.11 18.14 9.03
N VAL A 42 19.20 19.08 9.25
CA VAL A 42 17.95 18.92 9.99
C VAL A 42 16.77 19.22 9.08
N ILE A 43 15.79 18.32 9.03
CA ILE A 43 14.57 18.45 8.24
C ILE A 43 13.32 18.21 9.11
N PRO A 44 12.14 18.68 8.69
CA PRO A 44 10.87 18.21 9.22
C PRO A 44 10.69 16.71 9.02
N ILE A 45 10.25 16.03 10.09
CA ILE A 45 9.95 14.58 10.07
C ILE A 45 8.54 14.26 10.58
N HIS A 46 7.91 15.20 11.28
CA HIS A 46 6.52 15.12 11.69
C HIS A 46 5.81 16.44 11.38
N PHE A 47 4.53 16.29 11.03
CA PHE A 47 3.63 17.39 10.72
C PHE A 47 2.37 17.23 11.56
N ASP A 48 1.80 18.34 12.00
CA ASP A 48 0.48 18.35 12.64
C ASP A 48 -0.65 18.21 11.60
N PHE A 49 -1.90 18.28 12.06
CA PHE A 49 -3.08 18.20 11.20
C PHE A 49 -3.22 19.38 10.22
N ALA A 50 -2.51 20.49 10.44
CA ALA A 50 -2.47 21.63 9.53
C ALA A 50 -1.31 21.53 8.51
N GLY A 51 -0.57 20.42 8.52
CA GLY A 51 0.60 20.21 7.67
C GLY A 51 1.82 21.04 8.11
N VAL A 52 1.81 21.61 9.32
CA VAL A 52 2.91 22.41 9.85
C VAL A 52 3.94 21.48 10.50
N PRO A 53 5.25 21.64 10.21
CA PRO A 53 6.31 20.93 10.91
C PRO A 53 6.19 21.09 12.44
N ASN A 54 5.95 20.00 13.15
CA ASN A 54 5.93 19.98 14.63
C ASN A 54 7.00 19.05 15.22
N GLY A 55 7.77 18.38 14.37
CA GLY A 55 8.93 17.58 14.77
C GLY A 55 10.01 17.62 13.68
N THR A 56 11.26 17.77 14.11
CA THR A 56 12.43 17.81 13.23
C THR A 56 13.42 16.71 13.59
N GLY A 57 14.31 16.36 12.65
CA GLY A 57 15.34 15.35 12.90
C GLY A 57 16.43 15.38 11.83
N SER A 58 17.43 14.52 11.98
CA SER A 58 18.51 14.37 11.01
C SER A 58 17.96 14.02 9.62
N LYS A 59 18.56 14.55 8.56
CA LYS A 59 18.15 14.25 7.17
C LYS A 59 18.16 12.77 6.82
N ILE A 60 18.91 11.93 7.55
CA ILE A 60 18.87 10.47 7.36
C ILE A 60 17.47 9.90 7.63
N ASN A 61 16.68 10.56 8.50
CA ASN A 61 15.34 10.12 8.87
C ASN A 61 14.36 10.15 7.69
N VAL A 62 14.66 10.87 6.60
CA VAL A 62 13.87 10.81 5.35
C VAL A 62 13.78 9.39 4.78
N LEU A 63 14.74 8.52 5.11
CA LEU A 63 14.79 7.13 4.66
C LEU A 63 13.94 6.18 5.51
N ILE A 64 13.44 6.62 6.66
CA ILE A 64 12.58 5.78 7.53
C ILE A 64 11.24 5.50 6.84
N ALA A 65 10.62 6.54 6.26
CA ALA A 65 9.37 6.40 5.52
C ALA A 65 9.46 5.35 4.39
N PRO A 66 10.41 5.41 3.44
CA PRO A 66 10.51 4.40 2.39
C PRO A 66 10.93 3.02 2.92
N ALA A 67 11.74 2.94 3.98
CA ALA A 67 12.06 1.65 4.60
C ALA A 67 10.83 0.98 5.21
N LEU A 68 10.00 1.72 5.93
CA LEU A 68 8.73 1.24 6.47
C LEU A 68 7.76 0.86 5.34
N GLY A 69 7.65 1.71 4.31
CA GLY A 69 6.84 1.43 3.13
C GLY A 69 7.25 0.15 2.42
N ALA A 70 8.55 -0.09 2.24
CA ALA A 70 9.09 -1.32 1.69
C ALA A 70 8.77 -2.53 2.56
N ALA A 71 8.98 -2.42 3.88
CA ALA A 71 8.68 -3.50 4.82
C ALA A 71 7.21 -3.92 4.76
N VAL A 72 6.28 -2.95 4.78
CA VAL A 72 4.84 -3.22 4.69
C VAL A 72 4.47 -3.78 3.31
N TYR A 73 4.98 -3.18 2.23
CA TYR A 73 4.71 -3.62 0.86
C TYR A 73 5.16 -5.07 0.61
N VAL A 74 6.36 -5.42 1.09
CA VAL A 74 6.89 -6.79 1.03
C VAL A 74 6.12 -7.72 1.97
N GLY A 75 5.81 -7.28 3.19
CA GLY A 75 4.99 -8.03 4.14
C GLY A 75 3.68 -8.49 3.52
N ILE A 76 2.94 -7.58 2.88
CA ILE A 76 1.68 -7.91 2.19
C ILE A 76 1.92 -8.84 0.99
N PHE A 77 3.00 -8.65 0.23
CA PHE A 77 3.33 -9.56 -0.88
C PHE A 77 3.55 -11.00 -0.41
N LEU A 78 4.16 -11.18 0.77
CA LEU A 78 4.45 -12.49 1.33
C LEU A 78 3.22 -13.21 1.87
N VAL A 79 2.12 -12.50 2.18
CA VAL A 79 0.86 -13.12 2.64
C VAL A 79 0.33 -14.16 1.65
N LYS A 80 0.57 -13.98 0.34
CA LYS A 80 0.17 -14.97 -0.68
C LYS A 80 0.74 -16.37 -0.45
N ARG A 81 1.86 -16.50 0.28
CA ARG A 81 2.47 -17.79 0.64
C ARG A 81 1.64 -18.57 1.68
N TYR A 82 0.77 -17.88 2.40
CA TYR A 82 -0.14 -18.44 3.40
C TYR A 82 -1.59 -18.41 2.90
N SER A 83 -1.79 -18.56 1.58
CA SER A 83 -3.11 -18.43 0.94
C SER A 83 -4.17 -19.39 1.50
N ASN A 84 -3.74 -20.56 1.95
CA ASN A 84 -4.56 -21.57 2.61
C ASN A 84 -5.08 -21.16 4.00
N ARG A 85 -4.50 -20.11 4.61
CA ARG A 85 -4.89 -19.57 5.93
C ARG A 85 -5.57 -18.20 5.82
N MET A 86 -5.96 -17.77 4.62
CA MET A 86 -6.70 -16.52 4.47
C MET A 86 -8.07 -16.61 5.10
N ASN A 87 -8.46 -15.53 5.78
CA ASN A 87 -9.79 -15.36 6.34
C ASN A 87 -10.70 -14.69 5.30
N TYR A 88 -11.95 -15.14 5.22
CA TYR A 88 -12.94 -14.62 4.30
C TYR A 88 -14.20 -14.17 5.07
N PRO A 89 -14.94 -13.17 4.57
CA PRO A 89 -16.16 -12.68 5.24
C PRO A 89 -17.36 -13.63 5.12
N VAL A 90 -17.19 -14.76 4.42
CA VAL A 90 -18.23 -15.75 4.15
C VAL A 90 -17.67 -17.16 4.28
N PRO A 91 -18.50 -18.18 4.54
CA PRO A 91 -18.06 -19.58 4.53
C PRO A 91 -17.43 -19.97 3.19
N VAL A 92 -16.34 -20.74 3.26
CA VAL A 92 -15.62 -21.23 2.08
C VAL A 92 -16.21 -22.56 1.65
N THR A 93 -16.70 -22.64 0.41
CA THR A 93 -17.16 -23.86 -0.26
C THR A 93 -16.22 -24.20 -1.42
N ASP A 94 -16.33 -25.41 -1.99
CA ASP A 94 -15.49 -25.77 -3.14
C ASP A 94 -15.81 -24.92 -4.39
N ALA A 95 -17.07 -24.47 -4.53
CA ALA A 95 -17.50 -23.60 -5.63
C ALA A 95 -16.91 -22.18 -5.54
N ASN A 96 -16.87 -21.57 -4.34
CA ASN A 96 -16.44 -20.17 -4.20
C ASN A 96 -14.96 -19.97 -3.87
N ARG A 97 -14.25 -21.02 -3.43
CA ARG A 97 -12.86 -20.97 -2.95
C ARG A 97 -11.90 -20.29 -3.92
N ALA A 98 -11.98 -20.60 -5.21
CA ALA A 98 -11.10 -20.02 -6.22
C ALA A 98 -11.36 -18.52 -6.41
N THR A 99 -12.62 -18.11 -6.42
CA THR A 99 -13.02 -16.69 -6.57
C THR A 99 -12.63 -15.88 -5.34
N LEU A 100 -12.88 -16.40 -4.13
CA LEU A 100 -12.49 -15.76 -2.87
C LEU A 100 -10.98 -15.51 -2.80
N LEU A 101 -10.17 -16.51 -3.18
CA LEU A 101 -8.72 -16.37 -3.24
C LEU A 101 -8.29 -15.30 -4.25
N LYS A 102 -8.88 -15.32 -5.46
CA LYS A 102 -8.59 -14.34 -6.51
C LYS A 102 -8.91 -12.90 -6.07
N LEU A 103 -10.08 -12.69 -5.48
CA LEU A 103 -10.51 -11.38 -4.95
C LEU A 103 -9.57 -10.90 -3.85
N SER A 104 -9.21 -11.78 -2.90
CA SER A 104 -8.33 -11.44 -1.78
C SER A 104 -6.93 -11.06 -2.25
N LEU A 105 -6.33 -11.83 -3.17
CA LEU A 105 -5.02 -11.51 -3.73
C LEU A 105 -5.04 -10.19 -4.53
N ARG A 106 -6.13 -9.91 -5.24
CA ARG A 106 -6.27 -8.65 -5.99
C ARG A 106 -6.46 -7.45 -5.06
N MET A 107 -7.23 -7.60 -3.97
CA MET A 107 -7.32 -6.61 -2.92
C MET A 107 -5.94 -6.29 -2.34
N MET A 108 -5.13 -7.30 -2.03
CA MET A 108 -3.76 -7.13 -1.52
C MET A 108 -2.86 -6.37 -2.51
N ARG A 109 -3.00 -6.58 -3.82
CA ARG A 109 -2.27 -5.81 -4.86
C ARG A 109 -2.64 -4.33 -4.82
N TRP A 110 -3.93 -4.02 -4.73
CA TRP A 110 -4.40 -2.64 -4.62
C TRP A 110 -3.92 -1.96 -3.34
N ILE A 111 -3.99 -2.64 -2.20
CA ILE A 111 -3.47 -2.13 -0.92
C ILE A 111 -1.98 -1.81 -1.06
N ARG A 112 -1.19 -2.70 -1.68
CA ARG A 112 0.25 -2.47 -1.94
C ARG A 112 0.50 -1.25 -2.82
N VAL A 113 -0.28 -1.06 -3.89
CA VAL A 113 -0.20 0.14 -4.74
C VAL A 113 -0.49 1.41 -3.94
N ILE A 114 -1.58 1.44 -3.17
CA ILE A 114 -1.98 2.60 -2.36
C ILE A 114 -0.89 2.95 -1.34
N ILE A 115 -0.33 1.95 -0.67
CA ILE A 115 0.78 2.12 0.28
C ILE A 115 2.02 2.69 -0.42
N ALA A 116 2.41 2.14 -1.58
CA ALA A 116 3.57 2.62 -2.32
C ALA A 116 3.40 4.09 -2.76
N ILE A 117 2.21 4.47 -3.24
CA ILE A 117 1.88 5.86 -3.60
C ILE A 117 1.96 6.75 -2.37
N PHE A 118 1.32 6.37 -1.27
CA PHE A 118 1.31 7.14 -0.03
C PHE A 118 2.73 7.43 0.47
N PHE A 119 3.58 6.41 0.60
CA PHE A 119 4.97 6.59 1.03
C PHE A 119 5.79 7.42 0.03
N THR A 120 5.53 7.30 -1.27
CA THR A 120 6.19 8.16 -2.27
C THR A 120 5.82 9.63 -2.08
N LEU A 121 4.52 9.93 -1.95
CA LEU A 121 4.03 11.30 -1.76
C LEU A 121 4.47 11.88 -0.42
N LEU A 122 4.50 11.06 0.64
CA LEU A 122 5.01 11.45 1.94
C LEU A 122 6.48 11.87 1.86
N VAL A 123 7.31 11.07 1.18
CA VAL A 123 8.73 11.39 0.99
C VAL A 123 8.93 12.63 0.12
N VAL A 124 8.16 12.78 -0.96
CA VAL A 124 8.17 14.00 -1.78
C VAL A 124 7.86 15.23 -0.92
N SER A 125 6.83 15.15 -0.08
CA SER A 125 6.46 16.24 0.85
C SER A 125 7.61 16.58 1.80
N MET A 126 8.21 15.58 2.47
CA MET A 126 9.35 15.78 3.36
C MET A 126 10.54 16.43 2.65
N VAL A 127 10.86 15.99 1.43
CA VAL A 127 11.96 16.54 0.63
C VAL A 127 11.66 17.97 0.21
N ARG A 128 10.45 18.28 -0.28
CA ARG A 128 10.10 19.63 -0.73
C ARG A 128 10.08 20.63 0.42
N VAL A 129 9.52 20.26 1.57
CA VAL A 129 9.55 21.12 2.76
C VAL A 129 10.99 21.26 3.28
N GLY A 130 11.76 20.17 3.32
CA GLY A 130 13.16 20.20 3.74
C GLY A 130 14.06 21.06 2.85
N LEU A 131 13.76 21.16 1.55
CA LEU A 131 14.44 22.05 0.61
C LEU A 131 13.90 23.49 0.61
N GLY A 132 12.84 23.77 1.38
CA GLY A 132 12.19 25.08 1.44
C GLY A 132 11.35 25.43 0.21
N TYR A 133 10.97 24.43 -0.61
CA TYR A 133 10.05 24.66 -1.74
C TYR A 133 8.61 24.85 -1.28
N ASP A 134 8.23 24.20 -0.18
CA ASP A 134 6.92 24.34 0.44
C ASP A 134 7.10 24.65 1.93
N GLU A 135 6.21 25.45 2.51
CA GLU A 135 6.22 25.71 3.95
C GLU A 135 5.54 24.60 4.76
N ARG A 136 4.66 23.82 4.11
CA ARG A 136 3.76 22.85 4.75
C ARG A 136 3.61 21.58 3.92
N ALA A 137 3.35 20.48 4.60
CA ALA A 137 2.92 19.24 3.96
C ALA A 137 1.45 19.33 3.52
N ASP A 138 1.06 18.49 2.56
CA ASP A 138 -0.35 18.33 2.18
C ASP A 138 -1.16 17.73 3.35
N MET A 139 -2.03 18.54 3.92
CA MET A 139 -2.90 18.17 5.05
C MET A 139 -3.91 17.06 4.69
N PHE A 140 -4.28 16.92 3.42
CA PHE A 140 -5.28 15.95 2.98
C PHE A 140 -4.69 14.61 2.55
N LEU A 141 -3.36 14.51 2.43
CA LEU A 141 -2.68 13.28 1.99
C LEU A 141 -3.10 12.06 2.83
N MET A 142 -3.13 12.21 4.17
CA MET A 142 -3.56 11.14 5.08
C MET A 142 -5.03 10.78 4.87
N ILE A 143 -5.89 11.78 4.67
CA ILE A 143 -7.33 11.56 4.47
C ILE A 143 -7.57 10.80 3.16
N TYR A 144 -6.94 11.23 2.06
CA TYR A 144 -7.05 10.53 0.77
C TYR A 144 -6.52 9.10 0.84
N PHE A 145 -5.41 8.88 1.55
CA PHE A 145 -4.86 7.55 1.79
C PHE A 145 -5.85 6.64 2.53
N LEU A 146 -6.43 7.12 3.63
CA LEU A 146 -7.39 6.35 4.42
C LEU A 146 -8.68 6.08 3.63
N LEU A 147 -9.21 7.08 2.91
CA LEU A 147 -10.38 6.90 2.06
C LEU A 147 -10.12 5.88 0.94
N ALA A 148 -8.95 5.93 0.31
CA ALA A 148 -8.57 4.96 -0.72
C ALA A 148 -8.46 3.53 -0.16
N LEU A 149 -7.86 3.36 1.02
CA LEU A 149 -7.80 2.06 1.70
C LEU A 149 -9.18 1.54 2.05
N ILE A 150 -10.02 2.37 2.68
CA ILE A 150 -11.39 2.00 3.05
C ILE A 150 -12.19 1.63 1.81
N ALA A 151 -12.10 2.42 0.74
CA ALA A 151 -12.81 2.16 -0.51
C ALA A 151 -12.41 0.82 -1.14
N VAL A 152 -11.11 0.53 -1.26
CA VAL A 152 -10.62 -0.73 -1.81
C VAL A 152 -11.03 -1.92 -0.94
N VAL A 153 -10.83 -1.84 0.38
CA VAL A 153 -11.20 -2.94 1.28
C VAL A 153 -12.71 -3.17 1.23
N SER A 154 -13.51 -2.12 1.35
CA SER A 154 -14.98 -2.22 1.32
C SER A 154 -15.48 -2.81 0.00
N TYR A 155 -14.91 -2.38 -1.12
CA TYR A 155 -15.25 -2.91 -2.44
C TYR A 155 -14.99 -4.41 -2.55
N TYR A 156 -13.78 -4.88 -2.20
CA TYR A 156 -13.46 -6.30 -2.31
C TYR A 156 -14.18 -7.15 -1.26
N MET A 157 -14.41 -6.62 -0.05
CA MET A 157 -15.23 -7.27 0.97
C MET A 157 -16.66 -7.47 0.48
N TYR A 158 -17.26 -6.44 -0.12
CA TYR A 158 -18.59 -6.55 -0.74
C TYR A 158 -18.62 -7.64 -1.83
N GLN A 159 -17.62 -7.66 -2.72
CA GLN A 159 -17.53 -8.69 -3.78
C GLN A 159 -17.40 -10.11 -3.19
N MET A 160 -16.61 -10.29 -2.13
CA MET A 160 -16.50 -11.58 -1.45
C MET A 160 -17.80 -11.99 -0.76
N ILE A 161 -18.55 -11.05 -0.17
CA ILE A 161 -19.85 -11.32 0.45
C ILE A 161 -20.87 -11.83 -0.56
N GLN A 162 -20.83 -11.33 -1.79
CA GLN A 162 -21.72 -11.78 -2.86
C GLN A 162 -21.50 -13.24 -3.26
N GLN A 163 -20.32 -13.82 -2.98
CA GLN A 163 -20.00 -15.23 -3.23
C GLN A 163 -20.67 -16.20 -2.23
N HIS A 164 -21.42 -15.70 -1.25
CA HIS A 164 -22.30 -16.53 -0.42
C HIS A 164 -23.66 -16.79 -1.06
N LYS A 165 -24.07 -15.97 -2.03
CA LYS A 165 -25.44 -15.95 -2.57
C LYS A 165 -25.65 -16.78 -3.83
N GLU A 166 -24.59 -17.34 -4.42
CA GLU A 166 -24.72 -18.24 -5.57
C GLU A 166 -25.19 -19.62 -5.05
N PRO A 167 -26.40 -20.09 -5.43
CA PRO A 167 -26.92 -21.38 -4.96
C PRO A 167 -26.11 -22.54 -5.53
N GLU A 168 -26.00 -23.63 -4.76
CA GLU A 168 -25.61 -24.93 -5.30
C GLU A 168 -26.72 -25.38 -6.26
N GLU A 169 -26.49 -25.24 -7.57
CA GLU A 169 -27.27 -25.95 -8.61
C GLU A 169 -26.84 -27.42 -8.71
#